data_AF-A0A160F702-F1
#
_entry.id   AF-A0A160F702-F1
#
_cell.length_a   1.000
_cell.length_b   1.000
_cell.length_c   1.000
_cell.angle_alpha   90.00
_cell.angle_beta   90.00
_cell.angle_gamma   90.00
#
_symmetry.space_group_name_H-M   'P 1'
#
loop_
_entity.id
_entity.type
_entity.pdbx_description
1 polymer ?
#
loop_
_entity_poly.entity_id
_entity_poly.type
_entity_poly.pdbx_seq_one_letter_code
_entity_poly.pdbx_strand_id
1 'polypeptide(L)' 'MIEELDVVKLKDGTEVTILEIFDSEPKYCCQRSDDDEIVFINSQDVSEITYKCKST' A
#
# COMPACT_ATOMS: atom_id res chain seq x y z
N MET A 1 11.81 0.90 16.15
CA MET A 1 11.57 1.85 15.06
C MET A 1 10.37 1.29 14.33
N ILE A 2 9.23 1.99 14.35
CA ILE A 2 8.02 1.51 13.68
C ILE A 2 8.20 1.95 12.24
N GLU A 3 8.44 0.98 11.35
CA GLU A 3 8.48 1.23 9.91
C GLU A 3 7.16 1.88 9.50
N GLU A 4 7.24 3.07 8.93
CA GLU A 4 6.08 3.82 8.46
C GLU A 4 5.45 3.03 7.32
N LEU A 5 4.29 2.42 7.58
CA LEU A 5 3.58 1.63 6.59
C LEU A 5 2.54 2.51 5.90
N ASP A 6 2.75 2.71 4.60
CA ASP A 6 1.84 3.46 3.74
C ASP A 6 0.61 2.63 3.41
N VAL A 7 -0.57 3.05 3.88
CA VAL A 7 -1.83 2.37 3.55
C VAL A 7 -2.41 3.03 2.32
N VAL A 8 -2.67 2.25 1.27
CA VAL A 8 -3.26 2.74 0.03
C VAL A 8 -4.63 2.13 -0.21
N LYS A 9 -5.54 2.99 -0.67
CA LYS A 9 -6.87 2.59 -1.08
C LYS A 9 -6.94 2.53 -2.60
N LEU A 10 -7.28 1.36 -3.12
CA LEU A 10 -7.48 1.12 -4.54
C LEU A 10 -8.81 1.73 -5.00
N LYS A 11 -8.95 1.96 -6.31
CA LYS A 11 -10.19 2.48 -6.92
C LYS A 11 -11.43 1.61 -6.65
N ASP A 12 -11.24 0.31 -6.44
CA ASP A 12 -12.29 -0.64 -6.09
C ASP A 12 -12.74 -0.52 -4.62
N GLY A 13 -12.06 0.32 -3.83
CA GLY A 13 -12.30 0.49 -2.40
C GLY A 13 -11.51 -0.45 -1.49
N THR A 14 -10.77 -1.40 -2.08
CA THR A 14 -9.86 -2.30 -1.36
C THR A 14 -8.72 -1.52 -0.71
N GLU A 15 -8.45 -1.77 0.57
CA GLU A 15 -7.33 -1.20 1.31
C GLU A 15 -6.17 -2.20 1.36
N VAL A 16 -4.97 -1.73 1.03
CA VAL A 16 -3.74 -2.52 1.07
C VAL A 16 -2.61 -1.70 1.70
N THR A 17 -1.63 -2.36 2.26
CA THR A 17 -0.46 -1.72 2.89
C THR A 17 0.74 -1.90 1.99
N ILE A 18 1.40 -0.82 1.58
CA ILE A 18 2.64 -0.88 0.79
C ILE A 18 3.75 -1.46 1.67
N LEU A 19 4.35 -2.53 1.18
CA LEU A 19 5.55 -3.14 1.74
C LEU A 19 6.81 -2.68 1.00
N GLU A 20 6.74 -2.56 -0.32
CA GLU A 20 7.87 -2.17 -1.16
C GLU A 20 7.41 -1.39 -2.40
N ILE A 21 8.21 -0.39 -2.79
CA ILE A 21 7.98 0.44 -3.98
C ILE A 21 9.08 0.13 -4.99
N PHE A 22 8.70 -0.23 -6.21
CA PHE A 22 9.65 -0.42 -7.29
C PHE A 22 9.85 0.90 -8.01
N ASP A 23 11.02 1.53 -7.93
CA ASP A 23 11.25 2.80 -8.63
C ASP A 23 11.38 2.62 -10.15
N SER A 24 11.80 1.42 -10.58
CA SER A 24 12.00 1.06 -11.99
C SER A 24 10.71 0.67 -12.72
N GLU A 25 9.64 0.35 -11.99
CA GLU A 25 8.35 -0.04 -12.56
C GLU A 25 7.23 0.70 -11.82
N PRO A 26 6.15 1.16 -12.47
CA PRO A 26 5.04 1.84 -11.78
C PRO A 26 4.18 0.86 -10.97
N LYS A 27 4.79 0.10 -10.05
CA LYS A 27 4.20 -0.99 -9.27
C LYS A 27 4.58 -0.87 -7.80
N TYR A 28 3.65 -1.29 -6.95
CA TYR A 28 3.84 -1.41 -5.52
C TYR A 28 3.60 -2.86 -5.09
N CYS A 29 4.47 -3.38 -4.23
CA CYS A 29 4.22 -4.60 -3.48
C CYS A 29 3.39 -4.22 -2.27
N CYS A 30 2.19 -4.78 -2.16
CA CYS A 30 1.28 -4.46 -1.09
C CYS A 30 0.74 -5.72 -0.41
N GLN A 31 0.33 -5.57 0.84
CA GLN A 31 -0.35 -6.61 1.60
C GLN A 31 -1.82 -6.20 1.80
N ARG A 32 -2.75 -7.10 1.51
CA ARG A 32 -4.17 -6.88 1.80
C ARG A 32 -4.42 -6.96 3.30
N SER A 33 -5.19 -6.02 3.83
CA SER A 33 -5.55 -6.01 5.26
C SER A 33 -6.57 -7.09 5.65
N ASP A 34 -7.30 -7.66 4.68
CA ASP A 34 -8.41 -8.60 4.93
C ASP A 34 -7.96 -10.06 5.04
N ASP A 35 -6.95 -10.45 4.25
CA ASP A 35 -6.49 -11.84 4.10
C ASP A 35 -4.97 -12.00 4.21
N ASP A 36 -4.24 -10.93 4.56
CA ASP A 36 -2.77 -10.88 4.63
C ASP A 36 -2.05 -11.27 3.31
N GLU A 37 -2.77 -11.42 2.20
CA GLU A 37 -2.23 -11.77 0.89
C GLU A 37 -1.34 -10.66 0.31
N ILE A 38 -0.18 -11.06 -0.25
CA ILE A 38 0.71 -10.15 -0.97
C ILE A 38 0.24 -10.00 -2.41
N VAL A 39 -0.05 -8.77 -2.81
CA VAL A 39 -0.53 -8.37 -4.12
C VAL A 39 0.37 -7.30 -4.74
N PHE A 40 0.54 -7.35 -6.05
CA PHE A 40 1.24 -6.32 -6.80
C PHE A 40 0.23 -5.42 -7.49
N ILE A 41 0.23 -4.14 -7.13
CA ILE A 41 -0.70 -3.15 -7.70
C ILE A 41 0.07 -2.16 -8.56
N ASN A 42 -0.53 -1.65 -9.63
CA ASN A 42 0.08 -0.55 -10.38
C ASN A 42 -0.21 0.78 -9.65
N SER A 43 0.71 1.72 -9.77
CA SER A 43 0.55 3.05 -9.19
C SER A 43 -0.64 3.82 -9.75
N GLN A 44 -1.11 3.46 -10.95
CA GLN A 44 -2.30 4.03 -11.58
C GLN A 44 -3.62 3.56 -10.95
N ASP A 45 -3.61 2.43 -10.24
CA ASP A 45 -4.78 1.85 -9.56
C ASP A 45 -4.97 2.38 -8.15
N VAL A 46 -3.94 3.05 -7.61
CA VAL A 46 -3.99 3.75 -6.32
C VAL A 46 -4.88 4.98 -6.45
N SER A 47 -5.91 5.05 -5.60
CA SER A 47 -6.81 6.19 -5.53
C SER A 47 -6.36 7.19 -4.47
N GLU A 48 -5.95 6.69 -3.30
CA GLU A 48 -5.56 7.52 -2.15
C GLU A 48 -4.46 6.83 -1.35
N ILE A 49 -3.48 7.63 -0.86
CA ILE A 49 -2.41 7.17 0.03
C ILE A 49 -2.65 7.80 1.40
N THR A 50 -2.89 6.96 2.40
CA THR A 50 -3.05 7.36 3.79
C THR A 50 -1.80 6.98 4.57
N TYR A 51 -1.04 8.00 4.96
CA TYR A 51 0.09 7.85 5.87
C TYR A 51 -0.43 7.64 7.30
N LYS A 52 -0.37 6.41 7.81
CA LYS A 52 -0.60 6.15 9.23
C LYS A 52 0.71 6.29 9.99
N CYS A 53 1.13 7.53 10.24
CA CYS A 53 2.10 7.78 11.30
C CYS A 53 1.47 7.32 12.63
N LYS A 54 2.03 6.29 13.27
CA LYS A 54 1.74 6.06 14.68
C LYS A 54 2.39 7.21 15.46
N SER A 55 1.62 8.22 15.80
CA SER A 55 2.01 9.22 16.80
C SER A 55 2.42 8.48 18.08
N THR A 56 3.65 8.76 18.52
CA THR A 56 4.32 8.22 19.71
C THR A 56 3.54 8.48 20.98
#